data_AF-A0A4S2HGL7-F1
#
_entry.id   AF-A0A4S2HGL7-F1
#
_cell.length_a   1.000
_cell.length_b   1.000
_cell.length_c   1.000
_cell.angle_alpha   90.00
_cell.angle_beta   90.00
_cell.angle_gamma   90.00
#
_symmetry.space_group_name_H-M   'P 1'
#
loop_
_entity.id
_entity.type
_entity.pdbx_description
1 polymer ?
#
loop_
_entity_poly.entity_id
_entity_poly.type
_entity_poly.pdbx_seq_one_letter_code
_entity_poly.pdbx_strand_id
1 'polypeptide(L)'
;MKKIFSIMILGVFLVVNTITVSAAEVMSPTKPITSTQLYIYEITSEKAGQEIINGNNGINVDHGGTWLQITLVETGTINKTLQVNFNGSNMIMIDSAEMDINGDGIIDKRISIWRYEGGEFENGAITITATASAYPWNTISYRYMVF
;
A
#
# COMPACT_ATOMS: atom_id res chain seq x y z
N MET A 1 -72.26 -1.93 57.43
CA MET A 1 -70.91 -2.55 57.35
C MET A 1 -70.94 -3.44 56.11
N LYS A 2 -70.08 -3.41 55.11
CA LYS A 2 -68.65 -3.06 54.97
C LYS A 2 -68.48 -2.53 53.52
N LYS A 3 -67.61 -1.53 53.34
CA LYS A 3 -67.24 -0.92 52.06
C LYS A 3 -66.20 -1.77 51.31
N ILE A 4 -65.99 -1.43 50.03
CA ILE A 4 -64.74 -1.41 49.22
C ILE A 4 -64.12 -2.74 48.74
N PHE A 5 -63.42 -2.86 47.60
CA PHE A 5 -62.97 -1.95 46.52
C PHE A 5 -62.76 -2.80 45.25
N SER A 6 -63.02 -2.23 44.07
CA SER A 6 -62.55 -2.77 42.79
C SER A 6 -61.03 -2.60 42.70
N ILE A 7 -60.31 -3.66 42.34
CA ILE A 7 -58.87 -3.61 42.01
C ILE A 7 -58.73 -4.08 40.57
N MET A 8 -58.44 -3.12 39.68
CA MET A 8 -57.86 -3.43 38.37
C MET A 8 -56.43 -3.88 38.57
N ILE A 9 -56.12 -5.12 38.20
CA ILE A 9 -54.74 -5.59 38.06
C ILE A 9 -54.20 -4.98 36.77
N LEU A 10 -53.33 -3.98 36.91
CA LEU A 10 -52.49 -3.47 35.83
C LEU A 10 -51.26 -4.38 35.74
N GLY A 11 -51.30 -5.36 34.83
CA GLY A 11 -50.15 -6.20 34.52
C GLY A 11 -49.12 -5.40 33.72
N VAL A 12 -48.03 -4.98 34.37
CA VAL A 12 -46.86 -4.47 33.66
C VAL A 12 -46.13 -5.66 33.04
N PHE A 13 -46.21 -5.79 31.71
CA PHE A 13 -45.40 -6.72 30.93
C PHE A 13 -43.96 -6.21 30.89
N LEU A 14 -43.04 -6.92 31.56
CA LEU A 14 -41.61 -6.70 31.40
C LEU A 14 -41.16 -7.38 30.10
N VAL A 15 -40.95 -6.60 29.04
CA VAL A 15 -40.34 -7.10 27.80
C VAL A 15 -38.83 -7.07 27.98
N VAL A 16 -38.23 -8.22 28.30
CA VAL A 16 -36.78 -8.41 28.20
C VAL A 16 -36.42 -8.56 26.72
N ASN A 17 -35.97 -7.47 26.10
CA ASN A 17 -35.31 -7.52 24.80
C ASN A 17 -33.96 -8.24 24.98
N THR A 18 -33.91 -9.53 24.65
CA THR A 18 -32.63 -10.22 24.49
C THR A 18 -32.05 -9.78 23.15
N ILE A 19 -31.04 -8.90 23.19
CA ILE A 19 -30.23 -8.59 22.01
C ILE A 19 -29.36 -9.82 21.80
N THR A 20 -29.65 -10.63 20.78
CA THR A 20 -28.74 -11.67 20.32
C THR A 20 -27.54 -10.99 19.67
N VAL A 21 -26.41 -10.97 20.38
CA VAL A 21 -25.13 -10.59 19.78
C VAL A 21 -24.65 -11.81 19.01
N SER A 22 -24.75 -11.77 17.67
CA SER A 22 -24.11 -12.78 16.82
C SER A 22 -22.61 -12.73 17.09
N ALA A 23 -22.00 -13.90 17.35
CA ALA A 23 -20.55 -14.00 17.39
C ALA A 23 -19.99 -13.49 16.05
N ALA A 24 -19.08 -12.53 16.11
CA ALA A 24 -18.33 -12.12 14.94
C ALA A 24 -17.53 -13.34 14.46
N GLU A 25 -17.69 -13.68 13.18
CA GLU A 25 -16.82 -14.67 12.54
C GLU A 25 -15.38 -14.14 12.63
N VAL A 26 -14.55 -14.81 13.44
CA VAL A 26 -13.11 -14.56 13.45
C VAL A 26 -12.59 -15.07 12.11
N MET A 27 -12.44 -14.18 11.13
CA MET A 27 -11.72 -14.48 9.90
C MET A 27 -10.34 -14.98 10.31
N SER A 28 -10.07 -16.26 10.03
CA SER A 28 -8.74 -16.84 10.23
C SER A 28 -7.80 -16.07 9.30
N PRO A 29 -6.70 -15.46 9.81
CA PRO A 29 -5.84 -14.67 8.94
C PRO A 29 -5.29 -15.60 7.87
N THR A 30 -5.69 -15.35 6.62
CA THR A 30 -5.04 -15.95 5.47
C THR A 30 -3.55 -15.67 5.62
N LYS A 31 -2.71 -16.69 5.41
CA LYS A 31 -1.26 -16.54 5.56
C LYS A 31 -0.82 -15.35 4.68
N PRO A 32 -0.29 -14.26 5.26
CA PRO A 32 0.14 -13.12 4.46
C PRO A 32 1.10 -13.60 3.38
N ILE A 33 1.03 -13.02 2.18
CA ILE A 33 2.07 -13.23 1.18
C ILE A 33 3.37 -12.66 1.79
N THR A 34 4.20 -13.52 2.37
CA THR A 34 5.37 -13.11 3.18
C THR A 34 6.56 -12.65 2.34
N SER A 35 6.52 -12.83 1.02
CA SER A 35 7.62 -12.45 0.13
C SER A 35 7.30 -11.11 -0.52
N THR A 36 7.91 -10.03 0.00
CA THR A 36 7.86 -8.72 -0.64
C THR A 36 8.71 -8.74 -1.91
N GLN A 37 8.12 -8.46 -3.07
CA GLN A 37 8.87 -8.12 -4.28
C GLN A 37 8.73 -6.62 -4.52
N LEU A 38 9.85 -5.95 -4.79
CA LEU A 38 9.89 -4.52 -5.08
C LEU A 38 10.78 -4.27 -6.30
N TYR A 39 10.22 -3.67 -7.35
CA TYR A 39 10.92 -3.45 -8.60
C TYR A 39 10.36 -2.29 -9.42
N ILE A 40 11.18 -1.77 -10.36
CA ILE A 40 10.74 -0.81 -11.37
C ILE A 40 10.04 -1.56 -12.50
N TYR A 41 8.77 -1.25 -12.74
CA TYR A 41 8.01 -1.78 -13.87
C TYR A 41 8.24 -0.95 -15.12
N GLU A 42 8.26 0.37 -14.98
CA GLU A 42 8.38 1.32 -16.08
C GLU A 42 9.25 2.50 -15.64
N ILE A 43 10.01 3.04 -16.59
CA ILE A 43 10.72 4.30 -16.47
C ILE A 43 10.38 5.17 -17.68
N THR A 44 10.18 6.47 -17.45
CA THR A 44 9.80 7.41 -18.49
C THR A 44 10.57 8.72 -18.30
N SER A 45 11.09 9.32 -19.38
CA SER A 45 11.76 10.63 -19.35
C SER A 45 11.48 11.44 -20.63
N GLU A 46 11.94 12.70 -20.70
CA GLU A 46 11.81 13.52 -21.91
C GLU A 46 12.57 12.95 -23.09
N LYS A 47 13.83 12.56 -22.88
CA LYS A 47 14.75 12.11 -23.93
C LYS A 47 14.34 10.77 -24.54
N ALA A 48 13.98 9.80 -23.70
CA ALA A 48 13.74 8.42 -24.12
C ALA A 48 12.26 8.10 -24.35
N GLY A 49 11.34 8.92 -23.85
CA GLY A 49 9.95 8.49 -23.67
C GLY A 49 9.88 7.37 -22.64
N GLN A 50 9.10 6.33 -22.93
CA GLN A 50 8.79 5.23 -22.01
C GLN A 50 9.64 3.98 -22.31
N GLU A 51 10.17 3.35 -21.27
CA GLU A 51 10.77 2.01 -21.28
C GLU A 51 10.07 1.11 -20.24
N ILE A 52 9.60 -0.06 -20.68
CA ILE A 52 9.06 -1.09 -19.77
C ILE A 52 10.20 -1.99 -19.32
N ILE A 53 10.53 -1.93 -18.03
CA ILE A 53 11.61 -2.70 -17.40
C ILE A 53 11.08 -4.05 -16.87
N ASN A 54 9.83 -4.07 -16.39
CA ASN A 54 9.16 -5.24 -15.81
C ASN A 54 10.03 -6.02 -14.80
N GLY A 55 10.76 -5.29 -13.95
CA GLY A 55 11.59 -5.87 -12.89
C GLY A 55 12.93 -6.44 -13.33
N ASN A 56 13.33 -6.23 -14.59
CA ASN A 56 14.71 -6.47 -15.00
C ASN A 56 15.67 -5.50 -14.31
N ASN A 57 16.91 -5.93 -14.11
CA ASN A 57 17.93 -5.14 -13.41
C ASN A 57 18.56 -4.03 -14.26
N GLY A 58 18.13 -3.85 -15.52
CA GLY A 58 18.75 -2.94 -16.48
C GLY A 58 17.74 -2.00 -17.13
N ILE A 59 18.06 -0.71 -17.11
CA ILE A 59 17.49 0.34 -17.95
C ILE A 59 18.37 0.38 -19.20
N ASN A 60 17.78 0.12 -20.36
CA ASN A 60 18.51 -0.16 -21.60
C ASN A 60 18.42 0.98 -22.61
N VAL A 61 17.59 1.99 -22.33
CA VAL A 61 17.45 3.19 -23.15
C VAL A 61 18.11 4.37 -22.45
N ASP A 62 18.69 5.29 -23.24
CA ASP A 62 19.35 6.48 -22.72
C ASP A 62 18.31 7.52 -22.26
N HIS A 63 18.03 7.56 -20.96
CA HIS A 63 17.11 8.47 -20.31
C HIS A 63 17.80 9.75 -19.82
N GLY A 64 17.26 10.88 -20.26
CA GLY A 64 17.69 12.22 -19.87
C GLY A 64 16.54 13.23 -19.93
N GLY A 65 16.87 14.47 -19.64
CA GLY A 65 15.96 15.62 -19.69
C GLY A 65 15.86 16.34 -18.35
N THR A 66 14.76 17.07 -18.15
CA THR A 66 14.50 17.85 -16.93
C THR A 66 13.65 17.11 -15.91
N TRP A 67 13.04 15.98 -16.31
CA TRP A 67 12.28 15.11 -15.43
C TRP A 67 12.50 13.63 -15.71
N LEU A 68 12.32 12.82 -14.66
CA LEU A 68 12.33 11.36 -14.71
C LEU A 68 11.14 10.84 -13.92
N GLN A 69 10.44 9.85 -14.46
CA GLN A 69 9.33 9.19 -13.79
C GLN A 69 9.58 7.68 -13.75
N ILE A 70 9.22 7.04 -12.65
CA ILE A 70 9.19 5.58 -12.55
C ILE A 70 7.86 5.09 -12.00
N THR A 71 7.44 3.93 -12.46
CA THR A 71 6.36 3.14 -11.86
C THR A 71 6.98 2.01 -11.06
N LEU A 72 6.78 2.02 -9.75
CA LEU A 72 7.19 0.96 -8.85
C LEU A 72 6.04 -0.01 -8.60
N VAL A 73 6.38 -1.30 -8.61
CA VAL A 73 5.48 -2.37 -8.20
C VAL A 73 6.04 -3.00 -6.93
N GLU A 74 5.16 -3.08 -5.94
CA GLU A 74 5.37 -3.75 -4.68
C GLU A 74 4.31 -4.84 -4.53
N THR A 75 4.70 -6.08 -4.31
CA THR A 75 3.77 -7.21 -4.12
C THR A 75 4.12 -8.01 -2.89
N GLY A 76 3.12 -8.67 -2.32
CA GLY A 76 3.19 -9.34 -1.04
C GLY A 76 2.95 -8.37 0.12
N THR A 77 3.57 -8.64 1.26
CA THR A 77 3.51 -7.74 2.41
C THR A 77 4.16 -6.40 2.05
N ILE A 78 3.35 -5.35 2.01
CA ILE A 78 3.76 -4.00 1.65
C ILE A 78 4.71 -3.40 2.70
N ASN A 79 5.76 -2.71 2.25
CA ASN A 79 6.73 -2.03 3.11
C ASN A 79 6.07 -0.86 3.85
N LYS A 80 6.51 -0.65 5.10
CA LYS A 80 6.03 0.45 5.95
C LYS A 80 6.56 1.79 5.47
N THR A 81 7.79 1.82 4.98
CA THR A 81 8.40 3.01 4.40
C THR A 81 9.00 2.67 3.06
N LEU A 82 8.83 3.60 2.11
CA LEU A 82 9.41 3.55 0.78
C LEU A 82 9.95 4.94 0.45
N GLN A 83 11.24 5.03 0.17
CA GLN A 83 11.91 6.27 -0.23
C GLN A 83 12.56 6.03 -1.59
N VAL A 84 12.34 6.97 -2.51
CA VAL A 84 12.91 6.92 -3.85
C VAL A 84 13.71 8.20 -4.08
N ASN A 85 14.94 8.04 -4.53
CA ASN A 85 15.85 9.13 -4.82
C ASN A 85 16.39 9.00 -6.24
N PHE A 86 16.57 10.12 -6.92
CA PHE A 86 17.35 10.20 -8.15
C PHE A 86 18.54 11.13 -7.92
N ASN A 87 19.76 10.64 -8.16
CA ASN A 87 21.00 11.38 -7.91
C ASN A 87 21.10 12.00 -6.50
N GLY A 88 20.56 11.31 -5.50
CA GLY A 88 20.52 11.76 -4.10
C GLY A 88 19.34 12.69 -3.76
N SER A 89 18.69 13.29 -4.75
CA SER A 89 17.48 14.11 -4.56
C SER A 89 16.25 13.23 -4.37
N ASN A 90 15.37 13.57 -3.44
CA ASN A 90 14.11 12.84 -3.25
C ASN A 90 13.23 12.98 -4.50
N MET A 91 12.67 11.87 -4.97
CA MET A 91 11.56 11.86 -5.91
C MET A 91 10.26 12.05 -5.15
N ILE A 92 9.27 12.67 -5.82
CA ILE A 92 7.94 12.91 -5.27
C ILE A 92 7.02 11.77 -5.74
N MET A 93 6.31 11.13 -4.81
CA MET A 93 5.23 10.21 -5.19
C MET A 93 4.05 11.03 -5.69
N ILE A 94 3.68 10.88 -6.96
CA ILE A 94 2.61 11.67 -7.59
C ILE A 94 1.29 10.89 -7.69
N ASP A 95 1.34 9.56 -7.63
CA ASP A 95 0.16 8.71 -7.62
C ASP A 95 0.47 7.35 -6.97
N SER A 96 -0.57 6.69 -6.44
CA SER A 96 -0.47 5.33 -5.91
C SER A 96 -1.82 4.62 -5.85
N ALA A 97 -1.81 3.32 -6.10
CA ALA A 97 -2.95 2.43 -5.91
C ALA A 97 -2.56 1.19 -5.10
N GLU A 98 -3.43 0.80 -4.18
CA GLU A 98 -3.28 -0.38 -3.33
C GLU A 98 -4.39 -1.39 -3.64
N MET A 99 -4.06 -2.67 -3.57
CA MET A 99 -4.96 -3.78 -3.89
C MET A 99 -4.86 -4.85 -2.81
N ASP A 100 -6.00 -5.13 -2.18
CA ASP A 100 -6.26 -6.37 -1.44
C ASP A 100 -6.84 -7.36 -2.45
N ILE A 101 -6.03 -8.32 -2.88
CA ILE A 101 -6.35 -9.24 -3.98
C ILE A 101 -7.20 -10.40 -3.47
N ASN A 102 -6.99 -10.82 -2.22
CA ASN A 102 -7.62 -12.00 -1.64
C ASN A 102 -8.82 -11.68 -0.71
N GLY A 103 -9.04 -10.40 -0.38
CA GLY A 103 -10.14 -9.91 0.45
C GLY A 103 -9.97 -10.13 1.95
N ASP A 104 -8.74 -10.34 2.43
CA ASP A 104 -8.46 -10.61 3.84
C ASP A 104 -8.20 -9.34 4.68
N GLY A 105 -8.28 -8.16 4.05
CA GLY A 105 -8.02 -6.87 4.67
C GLY A 105 -6.54 -6.48 4.74
N ILE A 106 -5.64 -7.30 4.19
CA ILE A 106 -4.21 -7.02 4.05
C ILE A 106 -3.96 -6.58 2.60
N ILE A 107 -3.23 -5.48 2.42
CA ILE A 107 -2.85 -5.05 1.07
C ILE A 107 -1.80 -6.03 0.52
N ASP A 108 -2.10 -6.63 -0.64
CA ASP A 108 -1.25 -7.59 -1.34
C ASP A 108 -0.36 -6.94 -2.39
N LYS A 109 -0.75 -5.77 -2.91
CA LYS A 109 -0.02 -5.07 -3.97
C LYS A 109 -0.17 -3.56 -3.87
N ARG A 110 0.93 -2.85 -4.10
CA ARG A 110 0.96 -1.40 -4.31
C ARG A 110 1.64 -1.10 -5.64
N ILE A 111 1.03 -0.23 -6.43
CA ILE A 111 1.66 0.40 -7.59
C ILE A 111 1.79 1.88 -7.27
N SER A 112 2.97 2.45 -7.45
CA SER A 112 3.22 3.88 -7.17
C SER A 112 4.02 4.55 -8.27
N ILE A 113 3.70 5.80 -8.56
CA ILE A 113 4.39 6.61 -9.56
C ILE A 113 5.21 7.66 -8.84
N TRP A 114 6.50 7.71 -9.15
CA TRP A 114 7.46 8.64 -8.55
C TRP A 114 8.09 9.51 -9.62
N ARG A 115 8.21 10.81 -9.33
CA ARG A 115 8.72 11.80 -10.28
C ARG A 115 9.84 12.63 -9.68
N TYR A 116 10.92 12.78 -10.44
CA TYR A 116 12.01 13.70 -10.18
C TYR A 116 11.82 14.95 -11.05
N GLU A 117 11.96 16.11 -10.44
CA GLU A 117 12.00 17.43 -11.08
C GLU A 117 13.06 18.28 -10.36
N GLY A 118 14.33 18.17 -10.77
CA GLY A 118 15.45 18.78 -10.02
C GLY A 118 16.55 19.40 -10.86
N GLY A 119 16.34 19.53 -12.16
CA GLY A 119 17.32 20.06 -13.12
C GLY A 119 17.65 19.05 -14.22
N GLU A 120 18.25 19.56 -15.29
CA GLU A 120 18.64 18.76 -16.45
C GLU A 120 19.65 17.66 -16.06
N PHE A 121 19.45 16.46 -16.59
CA PHE A 121 20.33 15.31 -16.42
C PHE A 121 20.46 14.53 -17.73
N GLU A 122 21.62 13.92 -17.92
CA GLU A 122 21.89 13.01 -19.05
C GLU A 122 21.97 11.55 -18.62
N ASN A 123 22.29 11.30 -17.35
CA ASN A 123 22.40 9.97 -16.74
C ASN A 123 22.30 10.11 -15.21
N GLY A 124 22.25 8.99 -14.51
CA GLY A 124 22.21 9.00 -13.06
C GLY A 124 21.98 7.64 -12.40
N ALA A 125 21.51 7.69 -11.16
CA ALA A 125 21.10 6.50 -10.44
C ALA A 125 19.81 6.75 -9.65
N ILE A 126 18.88 5.81 -9.80
CA ILE A 126 17.71 5.69 -8.93
C ILE A 126 18.11 4.82 -7.74
N THR A 127 17.87 5.32 -6.54
CA THR A 127 18.02 4.56 -5.29
C THR A 127 16.65 4.40 -4.65
N ILE A 128 16.29 3.16 -4.34
CA ILE A 128 15.03 2.83 -3.66
C ILE A 128 15.40 2.21 -2.32
N THR A 129 14.93 2.79 -1.23
CA THR A 129 15.11 2.28 0.12
C THR A 129 13.75 1.94 0.70
N ALA A 130 13.58 0.70 1.15
CA ALA A 130 12.32 0.24 1.71
C ALA A 130 12.54 -0.49 3.03
N THR A 131 11.64 -0.29 3.99
CA THR A 131 11.67 -0.98 5.29
C THR A 131 10.42 -1.82 5.46
N ALA A 132 10.63 -3.11 5.77
CA ALA A 132 9.56 -4.07 5.96
C ALA A 132 8.56 -3.60 7.02
N SER A 133 7.28 -3.95 6.87
CA SER A 133 6.23 -3.61 7.85
C SER A 133 6.18 -4.57 9.04
N ALA A 134 6.70 -5.79 8.88
CA ALA A 134 6.78 -6.79 9.93
C ALA A 134 8.17 -6.85 10.57
N TYR A 135 8.21 -7.30 11.84
CA TYR A 135 9.45 -7.62 12.55
C TYR A 135 10.32 -8.59 11.73
N PRO A 136 11.64 -8.38 11.62
CA PRO A 136 12.46 -7.42 12.36
C PRO A 136 12.61 -6.04 11.72
N TRP A 137 11.73 -5.64 10.79
CA TRP A 137 11.77 -4.36 10.07
C TRP A 137 13.09 -4.14 9.32
N ASN A 138 13.52 -5.18 8.59
CA ASN A 138 14.72 -5.07 7.76
C ASN A 138 14.54 -3.97 6.71
N THR A 139 15.63 -3.25 6.46
CA THR A 139 15.71 -2.27 5.36
C THR A 139 16.46 -2.88 4.20
N ILE A 140 15.89 -2.76 3.00
CA ILE A 140 16.50 -3.13 1.73
C ILE A 140 16.77 -1.88 0.92
N SER A 141 17.83 -1.92 0.10
CA SER A 141 18.17 -0.85 -0.82
C SER A 141 18.49 -1.41 -2.21
N TYR A 142 17.88 -0.82 -3.23
CA TYR A 142 18.13 -1.13 -4.63
C TYR A 142 18.72 0.09 -5.32
N ARG A 143 19.61 -0.15 -6.28
CA ARG A 143 20.20 0.89 -7.11
C ARG A 143 20.10 0.49 -8.58
N TYR A 144 19.49 1.37 -9.38
CA TYR A 144 19.35 1.21 -10.83
C TYR A 144 20.13 2.33 -11.52
N MET A 145 21.01 1.96 -12.43
CA MET A 145 21.75 2.93 -13.25
C MET A 145 20.87 3.40 -14.40
N VAL A 146 20.83 4.70 -14.61
CA VAL A 146 20.15 5.38 -15.71
C VAL A 146 21.24 5.91 -16.63
N PHE A 147 21.23 5.51 -17.90
CA PHE A 147 22.23 5.92 -18.90
C PHE A 147 21.67 7.01 -19.81
#